data_AF-A0A1G2SNR6-F1
#
_entry.id   AF-A0A1G2SNR6-F1
#
_cell.length_a   1.000
_cell.length_b   1.000
_cell.length_c   1.000
_cell.angle_alpha   90.00
_cell.angle_beta   90.00
_cell.angle_gamma   90.00
#
_symmetry.space_group_name_H-M   'P 1'
#
loop_
_entity.id
_entity.type
_entity.pdbx_description
1 polymer ?
#
loop_
_entity_poly.entity_id
_entity_poly.type
_entity_poly.pdbx_seq_one_letter_code
_entity_poly.pdbx_strand_id
1 'polypeptide(L)'
;MRDALKGKIREGGMGEVKPHHEFSEKDVESGDPRLPDGVHISISVDRKNDKYHQVVIDKRTGDVLHAEDEPLSMHRSTKDKKDT
;
A
#
# COMPACT_ATOMS: atom_id res chain seq x y z
N MET A 1 -15.29 9.40 10.90
CA MET A 1 -14.67 8.07 10.70
C MET A 1 -14.51 7.91 9.19
N ARG A 2 -13.29 7.86 8.66
CA ARG A 2 -13.05 7.58 7.24
C ARG A 2 -12.47 6.17 7.18
N ASP A 3 -13.32 5.22 6.83
CA ASP A 3 -12.97 3.81 6.72
C ASP A 3 -11.92 3.63 5.62
N ALA A 4 -10.78 3.04 5.99
CA ALA A 4 -9.78 2.64 5.01
C ALA A 4 -10.37 1.51 4.15
N LEU A 5 -10.38 1.69 2.83
CA LEU A 5 -10.83 0.67 1.89
C LEU A 5 -9.70 -0.35 1.73
N LYS A 6 -9.92 -1.57 2.19
CA LYS A 6 -8.95 -2.67 2.06
C LYS A 6 -9.59 -3.85 1.36
N GLY A 7 -9.00 -4.29 0.25
CA GLY A 7 -9.47 -5.44 -0.51
C GLY A 7 -8.38 -6.50 -0.69
N LYS A 8 -8.82 -7.76 -0.78
CA LYS A 8 -7.96 -8.93 -0.98
C LYS A 8 -8.62 -9.86 -1.99
N ILE A 9 -7.93 -10.21 -3.06
CA ILE A 9 -8.41 -11.18 -4.05
C ILE A 9 -7.68 -12.51 -3.84
N ARG A 10 -8.44 -13.59 -3.62
CA ARG A 10 -7.93 -14.96 -3.46
C ARG A 10 -8.45 -15.82 -4.61
N GLU A 11 -7.57 -16.43 -5.40
CA GLU A 11 -7.94 -17.54 -6.28
C GLU A 11 -7.74 -18.85 -5.51
N GLY A 12 -8.82 -19.61 -5.33
CA GLY A 12 -8.88 -21.04 -4.98
C GLY A 12 -7.87 -21.63 -3.97
N GLY A 13 -8.38 -22.07 -2.80
CA GLY A 13 -7.67 -23.07 -1.97
C GLY A 13 -7.91 -22.89 -0.47
N MET A 14 -8.29 -23.99 0.19
CA MET A 14 -8.36 -24.09 1.66
C MET A 14 -6.92 -24.07 2.22
N GLY A 15 -6.42 -22.90 2.60
CA GLY A 15 -5.14 -22.70 3.27
C GLY A 15 -4.86 -21.22 3.54
N GLU A 16 -3.98 -20.90 4.50
CA GLU A 16 -3.47 -19.54 4.77
C GLU A 16 -2.55 -19.05 3.64
N VAL A 17 -3.05 -19.03 2.40
CA VAL A 17 -2.30 -18.48 1.26
C VAL A 17 -2.53 -16.97 1.27
N LYS A 18 -1.43 -16.20 1.39
CA LYS A 18 -1.50 -14.73 1.29
C LYS A 18 -2.16 -14.37 -0.05
N PRO A 19 -3.05 -13.37 -0.11
CA PRO A 19 -3.73 -12.99 -1.35
C PRO A 19 -2.70 -12.67 -2.43
N HIS A 20 -2.94 -13.13 -3.66
CA HIS A 20 -2.07 -12.84 -4.79
C HIS A 20 -2.06 -11.34 -5.14
N HIS A 21 -3.21 -10.70 -4.96
CA HIS A 21 -3.37 -9.27 -5.14
C HIS A 21 -3.98 -8.66 -3.87
N GLU A 22 -3.30 -7.66 -3.32
CA GLU A 22 -3.78 -6.86 -2.19
C GLU A 22 -3.83 -5.40 -2.62
N PHE A 23 -4.91 -4.70 -2.31
CA PHE A 23 -4.96 -3.24 -2.45
C PHE A 23 -5.43 -2.62 -1.14
N SER A 24 -4.88 -1.46 -0.81
CA SER A 24 -5.31 -0.68 0.35
C SER A 24 -5.25 0.79 0.04
N GLU A 25 -6.34 1.47 0.37
CA GLU A 25 -6.47 2.90 0.26
C GLU A 25 -6.81 3.47 1.64
N LYS A 26 -6.16 4.56 2.01
CA LYS A 26 -6.43 5.24 3.26
C LYS A 26 -6.15 6.73 3.15
N ASP A 27 -6.98 7.49 3.83
CA ASP A 27 -6.70 8.88 4.13
C ASP A 27 -5.93 8.97 5.45
N VAL A 28 -4.89 9.79 5.48
CA VAL A 28 -4.05 9.99 6.66
C VAL A 28 -3.75 11.46 6.85
N GLU A 29 -3.83 11.92 8.09
CA GLU A 29 -3.34 13.24 8.46
C GLU A 29 -1.81 13.26 8.30
N SER A 30 -1.29 14.28 7.63
CA SER A 30 0.15 14.37 7.34
C SER A 30 0.96 14.91 8.53
N GLY A 31 0.36 15.80 9.32
CA GLY A 31 1.08 16.59 10.32
C GLY A 31 1.98 17.69 9.73
N ASP A 32 2.19 17.73 8.41
CA ASP A 32 2.87 18.84 7.73
C ASP A 32 1.90 20.03 7.57
N PRO A 33 2.24 21.24 8.05
CA PRO A 33 1.42 22.44 7.86
C PRO A 33 1.10 22.77 6.39
N ARG A 34 1.91 22.28 5.44
CA ARG A 34 1.69 22.45 3.99
C ARG A 34 0.58 21.53 3.46
N LEU A 35 0.26 20.45 4.17
CA LEU A 35 -0.74 19.44 3.84
C LEU A 35 -1.85 19.41 4.91
N PRO A 36 -2.62 20.51 5.08
CA PRO A 36 -3.59 20.65 6.17
C PRO A 36 -4.73 19.62 6.10
N ASP A 37 -5.06 19.14 4.90
CA ASP A 37 -6.12 18.15 4.67
C ASP A 37 -5.57 16.71 4.70
N GLY A 38 -4.27 16.55 4.92
CA GLY A 38 -3.55 15.29 4.88
C GLY A 38 -3.31 14.76 3.47
N VAL A 39 -3.07 13.46 3.38
CA VAL A 39 -2.76 12.76 2.13
C VAL A 39 -3.65 11.54 1.96
N HIS A 40 -3.92 11.20 0.71
CA HIS A 40 -4.52 9.94 0.32
C HIS A 40 -3.40 8.99 -0.12
N ILE A 41 -3.37 7.79 0.44
CA ILE A 41 -2.37 6.78 0.11
C ILE A 41 -3.09 5.58 -0.50
N SER A 42 -2.70 5.22 -1.72
CA SER A 42 -3.11 3.99 -2.38
C SER A 42 -1.90 3.07 -2.55
N ILE A 43 -2.05 1.80 -2.17
CA ILE A 43 -1.03 0.77 -2.30
C ILE A 43 -1.66 -0.42 -3.00
N SER A 44 -1.00 -0.94 -4.04
CA SER A 44 -1.31 -2.19 -4.71
C SER A 44 -0.11 -3.12 -4.65
N VAL A 45 -0.35 -4.37 -4.28
CA VAL A 45 0.66 -5.41 -4.16
C VAL A 45 0.24 -6.61 -4.99
N ASP A 46 1.04 -6.95 -5.99
CA ASP A 46 0.88 -8.14 -6.79
C ASP A 46 2.03 -9.11 -6.49
N ARG A 47 1.75 -10.08 -5.62
CA ARG A 47 2.73 -11.09 -5.20
C ARG A 47 3.05 -12.09 -6.32
N LYS A 48 2.14 -12.27 -7.29
CA LYS A 48 2.33 -13.21 -8.40
C LYS A 48 3.35 -12.67 -9.40
N ASN A 49 3.30 -11.36 -9.64
CA ASN A 49 4.17 -10.68 -10.59
C ASN A 49 5.33 -9.93 -9.93
N ASP A 50 5.52 -10.09 -8.61
CA ASP A 50 6.53 -9.38 -7.82
C ASP A 50 6.45 -7.85 -7.97
N LYS A 51 5.24 -7.26 -7.94
CA LYS A 51 5.05 -5.82 -8.12
C LYS A 51 4.53 -5.15 -6.85
N TYR A 52 5.10 -3.99 -6.55
CA TYR A 52 4.64 -3.06 -5.55
C TYR A 52 4.37 -1.72 -6.22
N HIS A 53 3.20 -1.18 -5.99
CA HIS A 53 2.82 0.16 -6.46
C HIS A 53 2.29 0.96 -5.28
N GLN A 54 2.86 2.13 -5.03
CA GLN A 54 2.38 3.08 -4.02
C GLN A 54 2.22 4.46 -4.63
N VAL A 55 1.09 5.10 -4.34
CA VAL A 55 0.83 6.51 -4.71
C VAL A 55 0.39 7.27 -3.47
N VAL A 56 0.96 8.45 -3.27
CA VAL A 56 0.59 9.41 -2.23
C VAL A 56 0.15 10.70 -2.90
N ILE A 57 -1.06 11.14 -2.56
CA ILE A 57 -1.74 12.27 -3.21
C ILE A 57 -2.09 13.31 -2.14
N ASP A 58 -1.83 14.59 -2.40
CA ASP A 58 -2.34 15.71 -1.58
C ASP A 58 -3.87 15.74 -1.68
N LYS A 59 -4.57 15.64 -0.54
CA LYS A 59 -6.04 15.60 -0.54
C LYS A 59 -6.69 16.92 -0.91
N ARG A 60 -5.98 18.03 -0.76
CA ARG A 60 -6.49 19.36 -1.05
C ARG A 60 -6.39 19.69 -2.52
N THR A 61 -5.23 19.43 -3.13
CA THR A 61 -4.96 19.79 -4.53
C THR A 61 -5.19 18.64 -5.50
N GLY A 62 -5.11 17.40 -5.03
CA GLY A 62 -5.10 16.21 -5.88
C GLY A 62 -3.73 15.93 -6.52
N ASP A 63 -2.68 16.67 -6.14
CA ASP A 63 -1.35 16.49 -6.71
C ASP A 63 -0.70 15.19 -6.21
N VAL A 64 -0.02 14.48 -7.11
CA VAL A 64 0.80 13.32 -6.74
C VAL A 64 2.07 13.80 -6.07
N LEU A 65 2.19 13.54 -4.77
CA LEU A 65 3.36 13.89 -3.96
C LEU A 65 4.45 12.83 -4.06
N HIS A 66 4.05 11.58 -4.26
CA HIS A 66 4.96 10.45 -4.41
C HIS A 66 4.28 9.33 -5.22
N ALA A 67 5.05 8.70 -6.10
CA ALA A 67 4.67 7.49 -6.80
C ALA A 67 5.87 6.55 -6.82
N GLU A 68 5.64 5.28 -6.51
CA GLU A 68 6.64 4.23 -6.48
C GLU A 68 6.13 3.01 -7.23
N ASP A 69 6.98 2.51 -8.13
CA ASP A 69 6.75 1.37 -9.00
C ASP A 69 7.99 0.48 -8.94
N GLU A 70 8.04 -0.41 -7.95
CA GLU A 70 9.21 -1.22 -7.68
C GLU A 70 8.85 -2.70 -7.49
N PRO A 71 9.83 -3.61 -7.69
CA PRO A 71 9.59 -5.01 -7.40
C PRO A 71 9.27 -5.22 -5.92
N LEU A 72 8.23 -6.01 -5.61
CA LEU A 72 7.86 -6.29 -4.22
C LEU A 72 9.04 -6.92 -3.42
N SER A 73 9.91 -7.65 -4.11
CA SER A 73 11.14 -8.22 -3.57
C SER A 73 12.14 -7.18 -3.03
N MET A 74 12.11 -5.94 -3.51
CA MET A 74 12.89 -4.81 -2.99
C MET A 74 12.29 -4.24 -1.69
N HIS A 75 10.98 -4.43 -1.48
CA HIS A 75 10.24 -4.00 -0.29
C HIS A 75 10.14 -5.08 0.79
N ARG A 76 11.17 -5.93 0.92
CA ARG A 76 11.22 -6.93 2.00
C ARG A 76 11.20 -6.22 3.35
N SER A 77 10.08 -6.37 4.05
CA SER A 77 10.03 -6.07 5.48
C SER A 77 11.16 -6.84 6.17
N THR A 78 12.00 -6.16 6.94
CA THR A 78 13.13 -6.72 7.72
C THR A 78 12.73 -7.79 8.76
N LYS A 79 11.50 -8.31 8.72
CA LYS A 79 10.98 -9.36 9.60
C LYS A 79 11.48 -10.78 9.28
N ASP A 80 12.16 -10.99 8.15
CA ASP A 80 12.79 -12.27 7.81
C ASP A 80 14.27 -12.36 8.25
N LYS A 81 14.69 -11.57 9.25
CA LYS A 81 15.91 -11.86 10.04
C LYS A 81 15.54 -12.44 11.41
N LYS A 82 14.93 -13.63 11.40
CA LYS A 82 14.98 -14.55 12.53
C LYS A 82 15.47 -15.87 11.96
N ASP A 83 16.78 -16.07 12.03
CA ASP A 83 17.48 -17.36 12.14
C ASP A 83 18.95 -17.15 11.77
N THR A 84 19.70 -16.60 12.72
CA THR A 84 21.13 -16.86 12.94
C THR A 84 21.41 -16.68 14.43
#